data_AF-A0A5C9BRM3-F1
#
_entry.id   AF-A0A5C9BRM3-F1
#
_cell.length_a   1.000
_cell.length_b   1.000
_cell.length_c   1.000
_cell.angle_alpha   90.00
_cell.angle_beta   90.00
_cell.angle_gamma   90.00
#
_symmetry.space_group_name_H-M   'P 1'
#
loop_
_entity.id
_entity.type
_entity.pdbx_description
1 polymer ?
#
loop_
_entity_poly.entity_id
_entity_poly.type
_entity_poly.pdbx_seq_one_letter_code
_entity_poly.pdbx_strand_id
1 'polypeptide(L)'
;MSANNPRRRLATELAAAAAAYQVAAVIPHCAECSKPCCRLDVLVLELEWKQIKTLWQLGESRPAFDRRLAAGQGPEEIRAGNGLYYAHSKPCPAYDQSCGACRVYDQEAKPVGCTDFPVYEDDGCVIADLRCEAVNLDALTAWIARAVGPAYRVIKSADAEFPFLVTLTVKRVAGKG
;
A
#
# COMPACT_ATOMS: atom_id res chain seq x y z
N MET A 1 -8.19 18.22 26.16
CA MET A 1 -8.95 18.93 25.11
C MET A 1 -8.21 18.82 23.79
N SER A 2 -8.55 17.85 22.91
CA SER A 2 -7.97 17.73 21.53
C SER A 2 -8.89 16.97 20.55
N ALA A 3 -10.22 17.07 20.69
CA ALA A 3 -11.17 16.21 19.96
C ALA A 3 -11.66 16.76 18.60
N ASN A 4 -11.13 17.88 18.12
CA ASN A 4 -11.76 18.63 17.02
C ASN A 4 -10.77 19.23 16.01
N ASN A 5 -9.70 18.50 15.64
CA ASN A 5 -8.84 18.92 14.53
C ASN A 5 -9.45 18.43 13.19
N PRO A 6 -9.98 19.31 12.33
CA PRO A 6 -10.63 18.92 11.08
C PRO A 6 -9.69 18.18 10.13
N ARG A 7 -8.38 18.46 10.18
CA ARG A 7 -7.38 17.79 9.36
C ARG A 7 -7.21 16.32 9.74
N ARG A 8 -7.19 16.03 11.05
CA ARG A 8 -7.07 14.66 11.56
C ARG A 8 -8.30 13.82 11.22
N ARG A 9 -9.49 14.44 11.23
CA ARG A 9 -10.73 13.81 10.78
C ARG A 9 -10.69 13.50 9.29
N LEU A 10 -10.27 14.45 8.47
CA LEU A 10 -10.14 14.24 7.01
C LEU A 10 -9.17 13.11 6.67
N ALA A 11 -7.98 13.07 7.29
CA ALA A 11 -7.02 11.97 7.10
C ALA A 11 -7.64 10.61 7.45
N THR A 12 -8.39 10.53 8.56
CA THR A 12 -9.06 9.29 8.96
C THR A 12 -10.16 8.89 7.96
N GLU A 13 -10.95 9.84 7.46
CA GLU A 13 -11.96 9.61 6.43
C GLU A 13 -11.34 9.16 5.10
N LEU A 14 -10.22 9.75 4.71
CA LEU A 14 -9.48 9.37 3.50
C LEU A 14 -8.87 7.97 3.63
N ALA A 15 -8.27 7.64 4.76
CA ALA A 15 -7.75 6.30 5.04
C ALA A 15 -8.86 5.24 4.98
N ALA A 16 -10.02 5.52 5.59
CA ALA A 16 -11.19 4.64 5.53
C ALA A 16 -11.73 4.49 4.10
N ALA A 17 -11.81 5.60 3.34
CA ALA A 17 -12.30 5.58 1.96
C ALA A 17 -11.35 4.81 1.03
N ALA A 18 -10.04 5.00 1.18
CA ALA A 18 -9.01 4.26 0.46
C ALA A 18 -9.09 2.75 0.76
N ALA A 19 -9.16 2.37 2.04
CA ALA A 19 -9.32 0.98 2.43
C ALA A 19 -10.60 0.35 1.84
N ALA A 20 -11.72 1.09 1.87
CA ALA A 20 -12.98 0.62 1.29
C ALA A 20 -12.91 0.46 -0.24
N TYR A 21 -12.25 1.39 -0.95
CA TYR A 21 -12.04 1.28 -2.39
C TYR A 21 -11.24 0.02 -2.73
N GLN A 22 -10.18 -0.27 -1.98
CA GLN A 22 -9.40 -1.47 -2.22
C GLN A 22 -10.24 -2.73 -2.05
N VAL A 23 -11.04 -2.82 -0.98
CA VAL A 23 -11.91 -3.98 -0.74
C VAL A 23 -12.89 -4.19 -1.88
N ALA A 24 -13.45 -3.10 -2.41
CA ALA A 24 -14.44 -3.15 -3.47
C ALA A 24 -13.86 -3.41 -4.88
N ALA A 25 -12.67 -2.87 -5.18
CA ALA A 25 -12.15 -2.81 -6.55
C ALA A 25 -10.80 -3.54 -6.73
N VAL A 26 -9.89 -3.42 -5.77
CA VAL A 26 -8.52 -3.96 -5.90
C VAL A 26 -8.47 -5.44 -5.55
N ILE A 27 -8.98 -5.82 -4.38
CA ILE A 27 -8.93 -7.22 -3.90
C ILE A 27 -9.57 -8.20 -4.89
N PRO A 28 -10.77 -7.94 -5.44
CA PRO A 28 -11.42 -8.89 -6.34
C PRO A 28 -10.64 -9.13 -7.64
N HIS A 29 -9.84 -8.16 -8.09
CA HIS A 29 -9.07 -8.26 -9.33
C HIS A 29 -7.77 -9.07 -9.16
N CYS A 30 -7.27 -9.23 -7.93
CA CYS A 30 -5.95 -9.82 -7.68
C CYS A 30 -5.77 -11.22 -8.30
N ALA A 31 -6.79 -12.07 -8.26
CA ALA A 31 -6.72 -13.44 -8.77
C ALA A 31 -6.58 -13.54 -10.30
N GLU A 32 -6.97 -12.49 -11.03
CA GLU A 32 -6.96 -12.42 -12.49
C GLU A 32 -5.88 -11.45 -13.02
N CYS A 33 -5.15 -10.79 -12.12
CA CYS A 33 -4.18 -9.76 -12.47
C CYS A 33 -3.01 -10.35 -13.25
N SER A 34 -2.69 -9.74 -14.40
CA SER A 34 -1.60 -10.20 -15.26
C SER A 34 -0.23 -9.74 -14.76
N LYS A 35 -0.21 -8.70 -13.91
CA LYS A 35 0.97 -8.09 -13.29
C LYS A 35 0.72 -7.85 -11.79
N PRO A 36 0.64 -8.91 -10.98
CA PRO A 36 0.33 -8.77 -9.56
C PRO A 36 1.39 -7.92 -8.87
N CYS A 37 0.99 -6.76 -8.34
CA CYS A 37 1.88 -5.85 -7.59
C CYS A 37 2.55 -6.51 -6.37
N CYS A 38 2.03 -7.66 -5.91
CA CYS A 38 2.62 -8.50 -4.85
C CYS A 38 3.75 -9.42 -5.35
N ARG A 39 4.02 -9.48 -6.65
CA ARG A 39 5.12 -10.25 -7.25
C ARG A 39 6.31 -9.31 -7.42
N LEU A 40 7.43 -9.62 -6.76
CA LEU A 40 8.60 -8.74 -6.69
C LEU A 40 9.57 -8.95 -7.87
N ASP A 41 9.08 -9.48 -8.99
CA ASP A 41 9.87 -9.65 -10.20
C ASP A 41 10.18 -8.32 -10.88
N VAL A 42 9.36 -7.28 -10.65
CA VAL A 42 9.54 -5.94 -11.22
C VAL A 42 9.85 -4.87 -10.15
N LEU A 43 9.56 -5.14 -8.88
CA LEU A 43 9.64 -4.16 -7.78
C LEU A 43 10.63 -4.59 -6.69
N VAL A 44 11.30 -3.61 -6.10
CA VAL A 44 12.06 -3.78 -4.86
C VAL A 44 11.21 -3.25 -3.72
N LEU A 45 10.87 -4.09 -2.74
CA LEU A 45 10.27 -3.60 -1.50
C LEU A 45 11.37 -3.06 -0.59
N GLU A 46 11.24 -1.79 -0.20
CA GLU A 46 12.02 -1.21 0.88
C GLU A 46 11.25 -1.38 2.20
N LEU A 47 11.85 -2.06 3.17
CA LEU A 47 11.17 -2.53 4.36
C LEU A 47 11.99 -2.26 5.62
N GLU A 48 11.32 -1.85 6.68
CA GLU A 48 11.88 -1.80 8.03
C GLU A 48 11.94 -3.20 8.67
N TRP A 49 12.75 -3.35 9.72
CA TRP A 49 12.87 -4.61 10.46
C TRP A 49 11.53 -5.19 10.91
N LYS A 50 10.61 -4.34 11.39
CA LYS A 50 9.28 -4.78 11.83
C LYS A 50 8.50 -5.43 10.68
N GLN A 51 8.56 -4.83 9.49
CA GLN A 51 7.86 -5.34 8.31
C GLN A 51 8.47 -6.65 7.82
N ILE A 52 9.80 -6.75 7.71
CA ILE A 52 10.48 -8.01 7.36
C ILE A 52 10.17 -9.13 8.35
N LYS A 53 10.32 -8.84 9.64
CA LYS A 53 10.07 -9.82 10.70
C LYS A 53 8.67 -10.41 10.58
N THR A 54 7.71 -9.54 10.31
CA THR A 54 6.31 -9.92 10.25
C THR A 54 5.98 -10.61 8.91
N LEU A 55 6.41 -10.10 7.76
CA LEU A 55 6.15 -10.67 6.43
C LEU A 55 6.83 -12.04 6.21
N TRP A 56 8.06 -12.24 6.69
CA TRP A 56 8.79 -13.52 6.62
C TRP A 56 8.59 -14.38 7.87
N GLN A 57 7.65 -14.02 8.75
CA GLN A 57 7.31 -14.75 9.99
C GLN A 57 8.55 -15.14 10.82
N LEU A 58 9.50 -14.21 10.97
CA LEU A 58 10.78 -14.48 11.62
C LEU A 58 10.61 -14.48 13.14
N GLY A 59 10.88 -15.63 13.77
CA GLY A 59 10.90 -15.76 15.24
C GLY A 59 12.15 -15.16 15.90
N GLU A 60 13.17 -14.81 15.11
CA GLU A 60 14.46 -14.34 15.61
C GLU A 60 14.51 -12.82 15.90
N SER A 61 15.62 -12.39 16.49
CA SER A 61 15.92 -10.96 16.73
C SER A 61 16.60 -10.34 15.50
N ARG A 62 16.50 -9.00 15.37
CA ARG A 62 17.15 -8.26 14.28
C ARG A 62 18.65 -8.60 14.15
N PRO A 63 19.45 -8.59 15.23
CA PRO A 63 20.87 -8.88 15.10
C PRO A 63 21.16 -10.34 14.70
N ALA A 64 20.30 -11.28 15.06
CA ALA A 64 20.45 -12.68 14.65
C ALA A 64 20.17 -12.84 13.15
N PHE A 65 19.09 -12.21 12.67
CA PHE A 65 18.75 -12.19 11.26
C PHE A 65 19.83 -11.51 10.43
N ASP A 66 20.33 -10.34 10.86
CA ASP A 66 21.38 -9.59 10.15
C ASP A 66 22.67 -10.41 10.03
N ARG A 67 23.07 -11.12 11.09
CA ARG A 67 24.22 -12.03 11.05
C ARG A 67 24.00 -13.19 10.08
N ARG A 68 22.81 -13.79 10.11
CA ARG A 68 22.44 -14.89 9.21
C ARG A 68 22.43 -14.45 7.75
N LEU A 69 21.88 -13.26 7.48
CA LEU A 69 21.85 -12.65 6.15
C LEU A 69 23.27 -12.35 5.64
N ALA A 70 24.13 -11.76 6.47
CA ALA A 70 25.52 -11.47 6.13
C ALA A 70 26.35 -12.75 5.88
N ALA A 71 26.01 -13.85 6.55
CA ALA A 71 26.60 -15.17 6.33
C ALA A 71 26.08 -15.89 5.08
N GLY A 72 25.18 -15.27 4.31
CA GLY A 72 24.54 -15.91 3.14
C GLY A 72 23.53 -17.00 3.49
N GLN A 73 23.10 -17.07 4.75
CA GLN A 73 22.15 -18.06 5.27
C GLN A 73 20.73 -17.49 5.43
N GLY A 74 20.51 -16.26 4.97
CA GLY A 74 19.21 -15.59 4.92
C GLY A 74 18.41 -15.92 3.65
N PRO A 75 17.15 -15.48 3.55
CA PRO A 75 16.38 -15.61 2.31
C PRO A 75 17.12 -14.91 1.15
N GLU A 76 17.28 -15.63 0.04
CA GLU A 76 18.07 -15.19 -1.11
C GLU A 76 17.54 -13.90 -1.76
N GLU A 77 16.27 -13.59 -1.57
CA GLU A 77 15.58 -12.43 -2.09
C GLU A 77 15.78 -11.16 -1.24
N ILE A 78 16.25 -11.28 0.02
CA ILE A 78 16.43 -10.15 0.92
C ILE A 78 17.88 -9.66 0.91
N ARG A 79 18.07 -8.35 0.84
CA ARG A 79 19.35 -7.68 1.06
C ARG A 79 19.19 -6.63 2.16
N ALA A 80 20.16 -6.51 3.05
CA ALA A 80 20.20 -5.40 4.02
C ALA A 80 21.03 -4.25 3.44
N GLY A 81 20.58 -3.02 3.67
CA GLY A 81 21.29 -1.81 3.26
C GLY A 81 20.71 -0.57 3.93
N ASN A 82 21.54 0.41 4.27
CA ASN A 82 21.10 1.69 4.85
C ASN A 82 20.17 1.58 6.09
N GLY A 83 20.30 0.50 6.87
CA GLY A 83 19.43 0.25 8.03
C GLY A 83 18.03 -0.30 7.69
N LEU A 84 17.78 -0.58 6.41
CA LEU A 84 16.56 -1.16 5.84
C LEU A 84 16.84 -2.51 5.19
N TYR A 85 15.78 -3.13 4.69
CA TYR A 85 15.81 -4.38 3.96
C TYR A 85 15.13 -4.22 2.61
N TYR A 86 15.76 -4.77 1.59
CA TYR A 86 15.33 -4.72 0.21
C TYR A 86 14.98 -6.13 -0.25
N ALA A 87 13.72 -6.37 -0.62
CA ALA A 87 13.28 -7.66 -1.14
C ALA A 87 13.00 -7.55 -2.65
N HIS A 88 13.63 -8.41 -3.46
CA HIS A 88 13.44 -8.44 -4.91
C HIS A 88 13.45 -9.87 -5.49
N SER A 89 12.97 -10.02 -6.73
CA SER A 89 13.19 -11.20 -7.59
C SER A 89 12.51 -12.51 -7.19
N LYS A 90 11.64 -12.51 -6.18
CA LYS A 90 10.73 -13.64 -5.86
C LYS A 90 9.31 -13.13 -5.56
N PRO A 91 8.25 -13.94 -5.75
CA PRO A 91 6.93 -13.58 -5.22
C PRO A 91 7.09 -13.19 -3.74
N CYS A 92 6.40 -12.14 -3.29
CA CYS A 92 6.31 -11.83 -1.87
C CYS A 92 6.02 -13.13 -1.10
N PRO A 93 6.59 -13.39 0.09
CA PRO A 93 6.27 -14.62 0.85
C PRO A 93 4.78 -14.77 1.15
N ALA A 94 4.06 -13.65 1.16
CA ALA A 94 2.62 -13.65 1.28
C ALA A 94 1.90 -13.97 -0.04
N TYR A 95 2.55 -13.96 -1.21
CA TYR A 95 1.91 -14.28 -2.48
C TYR A 95 1.77 -15.80 -2.65
N ASP A 96 0.53 -16.26 -2.60
CA ASP A 96 0.19 -17.64 -2.91
C ASP A 96 -0.01 -17.82 -4.41
N GLN A 97 0.93 -18.51 -5.04
CA GLN A 97 0.91 -18.83 -6.46
C GLN A 97 -0.25 -19.76 -6.86
N SER A 98 -0.75 -20.59 -5.95
CA SER A 98 -1.83 -21.55 -6.24
C SER A 98 -3.17 -20.89 -6.50
N CYS A 99 -3.41 -19.72 -5.90
CA CYS A 99 -4.62 -18.92 -6.10
C CYS A 99 -4.35 -17.51 -6.67
N GLY A 100 -3.10 -17.23 -7.06
CA GLY A 100 -2.69 -15.96 -7.64
C GLY A 100 -2.90 -14.74 -6.73
N ALA A 101 -2.92 -14.92 -5.41
CA ALA A 101 -3.35 -13.87 -4.47
C ALA A 101 -2.44 -13.73 -3.26
N CYS A 102 -2.48 -12.55 -2.62
CA CYS A 102 -1.71 -12.28 -1.40
C CYS A 102 -2.44 -12.79 -0.13
N ARG A 103 -1.79 -13.69 0.61
CA ARG A 103 -2.14 -14.30 1.90
C ARG A 103 -1.16 -13.86 2.99
N VAL A 104 -1.22 -12.59 3.38
CA VAL A 104 -0.39 -12.15 4.50
C VAL A 104 -0.94 -12.76 5.80
N TYR A 105 -0.10 -13.50 6.54
CA TYR A 105 -0.37 -14.04 7.89
C TYR A 105 -1.36 -15.20 8.02
N ASP A 106 -1.31 -16.22 7.15
CA ASP A 106 -2.17 -17.41 7.24
C ASP A 106 -3.69 -17.10 7.25
N GLN A 107 -4.06 -15.91 6.75
CA GLN A 107 -5.45 -15.51 6.60
C GLN A 107 -5.94 -15.82 5.18
N GLU A 108 -7.19 -16.29 5.09
CA GLU A 108 -7.94 -16.33 3.84
C GLU A 108 -7.88 -14.94 3.21
N ALA A 109 -7.29 -14.85 2.01
CA ALA A 109 -7.19 -13.66 1.16
C ALA A 109 -7.44 -12.32 1.88
N LYS A 110 -6.37 -11.72 2.41
CA LYS A 110 -6.27 -10.34 2.91
C LYS A 110 -7.40 -9.87 3.87
N PRO A 111 -7.11 -9.61 5.16
CA PRO A 111 -8.09 -9.03 6.08
C PRO A 111 -8.58 -7.65 5.65
N VAL A 112 -9.86 -7.39 5.94
CA VAL A 112 -10.46 -6.06 5.90
C VAL A 112 -9.62 -5.09 6.74
N GLY A 113 -9.10 -4.03 6.12
CA GLY A 113 -8.32 -2.98 6.81
C GLY A 113 -6.79 -3.09 6.72
N CYS A 114 -6.25 -4.03 5.94
CA CYS A 114 -4.83 -4.01 5.59
C CYS A 114 -4.53 -2.78 4.69
N THR A 115 -3.52 -1.97 5.04
CA THR A 115 -3.23 -0.64 4.44
C THR A 115 -2.13 -0.65 3.36
N ASP A 116 -1.36 -1.73 3.23
CA ASP A 116 -0.18 -1.85 2.33
C ASP A 116 -0.53 -2.07 0.85
N PHE A 117 -1.44 -1.26 0.30
CA PHE A 117 -2.04 -1.49 -1.02
C PHE A 117 -1.79 -0.34 -1.96
N PRO A 118 -2.02 -0.53 -3.26
CA PRO A 118 -1.79 0.51 -4.26
C PRO A 118 -2.71 1.73 -4.12
N VAL A 119 -3.55 1.82 -3.08
CA VAL A 119 -4.29 3.04 -2.75
C VAL A 119 -4.25 3.26 -1.24
N TYR A 120 -3.54 4.26 -0.74
CA TYR A 120 -3.38 4.49 0.70
C TYR A 120 -3.46 5.98 1.04
N GLU A 121 -3.74 6.28 2.30
CA GLU A 121 -3.66 7.66 2.80
C GLU A 121 -2.22 7.95 3.26
N ASP A 122 -1.74 9.14 2.90
CA ASP A 122 -0.43 9.66 3.30
C ASP A 122 -0.52 11.17 3.51
N ASP A 123 -0.25 11.61 4.74
CA ASP A 123 -0.29 13.00 5.22
C ASP A 123 -1.49 13.84 4.71
N GLY A 124 -2.70 13.28 4.78
CA GLY A 124 -3.95 13.93 4.37
C GLY A 124 -4.21 13.92 2.87
N CYS A 125 -3.43 13.16 2.10
CA CYS A 125 -3.65 12.88 0.69
C CYS A 125 -3.91 11.39 0.47
N VAL A 126 -4.43 11.01 -0.71
CA VAL A 126 -4.52 9.61 -1.11
C VAL A 126 -3.51 9.34 -2.21
N ILE A 127 -2.60 8.39 -2.00
CA ILE A 127 -1.64 7.93 -3.00
C ILE A 127 -2.25 6.75 -3.76
N ALA A 128 -2.14 6.78 -5.09
CA ALA A 128 -2.56 5.72 -5.99
C ALA A 128 -1.37 5.21 -6.82
N ASP A 129 -1.08 3.92 -6.73
CA ASP A 129 -0.03 3.24 -7.48
C ASP A 129 -0.63 2.51 -8.70
N LEU A 130 -0.43 3.11 -9.86
CA LEU A 130 -0.95 2.66 -11.14
C LEU A 130 -0.21 1.45 -11.72
N ARG A 131 0.79 0.92 -11.01
CA ARG A 131 1.37 -0.38 -11.34
C ARG A 131 0.39 -1.51 -11.06
N CYS A 132 -0.60 -1.30 -10.19
CA CYS A 132 -1.70 -2.22 -10.01
C CYS A 132 -2.79 -1.98 -11.08
N GLU A 133 -3.05 -3.02 -11.88
CA GLU A 133 -4.06 -3.00 -12.96
C GLU A 133 -5.48 -2.70 -12.47
N ALA A 134 -5.77 -3.03 -11.21
CA ALA A 134 -7.07 -2.78 -10.60
C ALA A 134 -7.31 -1.30 -10.25
N VAL A 135 -6.25 -0.48 -10.19
CA VAL A 135 -6.38 0.94 -9.82
C VAL A 135 -6.85 1.74 -11.02
N ASN A 136 -8.16 1.98 -11.07
CA ASN A 136 -8.77 2.92 -12.00
C ASN A 136 -8.82 4.31 -11.36
N LEU A 137 -8.00 5.23 -11.87
CA LEU A 137 -7.82 6.56 -11.29
C LEU A 137 -9.11 7.40 -11.31
N ASP A 138 -9.96 7.27 -12.33
CA ASP A 138 -11.22 8.02 -12.40
C ASP A 138 -12.26 7.45 -11.45
N ALA A 139 -12.37 6.12 -11.37
CA ALA A 139 -13.23 5.45 -10.40
C ALA A 139 -12.81 5.78 -8.95
N LEU A 140 -11.51 5.77 -8.67
CA LEU A 140 -10.95 6.17 -7.37
C LEU A 140 -11.24 7.64 -7.06
N THR A 141 -11.04 8.55 -8.03
CA THR A 141 -11.34 9.98 -7.84
C THR A 141 -12.80 10.19 -7.48
N ALA A 142 -13.72 9.56 -8.22
CA ALA A 142 -15.15 9.62 -7.95
C ALA A 142 -15.50 9.00 -6.59
N TRP A 143 -14.82 7.91 -6.20
CA TRP A 143 -14.98 7.26 -4.91
C TRP A 143 -14.60 8.18 -3.75
N ILE A 144 -13.41 8.78 -3.80
CA ILE A 144 -12.94 9.73 -2.78
C ILE A 144 -13.86 10.95 -2.72
N ALA A 145 -14.25 11.51 -3.87
CA ALA A 145 -15.16 12.67 -3.91
C ALA A 145 -16.50 12.39 -3.22
N ARG A 146 -17.06 11.18 -3.39
CA ARG A 146 -18.28 10.77 -2.67
C ARG A 146 -18.05 10.66 -1.16
N ALA A 147 -16.90 10.13 -0.74
CA ALA A 147 -16.59 9.93 0.67
C ALA A 147 -16.41 11.26 1.44
N VAL A 148 -15.71 12.24 0.86
CA VAL A 148 -15.47 13.54 1.51
C VAL A 148 -16.62 14.54 1.33
N GLY A 149 -17.52 14.28 0.37
CA GLY A 149 -18.70 15.09 0.11
C GLY A 149 -18.47 16.34 -0.76
N PRO A 150 -19.55 17.04 -1.14
CA PRO A 150 -19.54 18.09 -2.16
C PRO A 150 -18.80 19.37 -1.77
N ALA A 151 -18.50 19.56 -0.47
CA ALA A 151 -17.73 20.70 0.02
C ALA A 151 -16.25 20.65 -0.42
N TYR A 152 -15.81 19.54 -1.00
CA TYR A 152 -14.43 19.32 -1.41
C TYR A 152 -14.34 18.94 -2.88
N ARG A 153 -13.21 19.32 -3.49
CA ARG A 153 -12.78 18.85 -4.81
C ARG A 153 -11.53 18.01 -4.67
N VAL A 154 -11.41 16.98 -5.49
CA VAL A 154 -10.24 16.12 -5.57
C VAL A 154 -9.35 16.61 -6.73
N ILE A 155 -8.07 16.80 -6.47
CA ILE A 155 -7.05 17.20 -7.44
C ILE A 155 -6.07 16.05 -7.60
N LYS A 156 -5.75 15.69 -8.83
CA LYS A 156 -4.80 14.63 -9.17
C LYS A 156 -3.47 15.24 -9.59
N SER A 157 -2.36 14.70 -9.11
CA SER A 157 -1.01 15.01 -9.58
C SER A 157 -0.19 13.74 -9.66
N ALA A 158 0.38 13.44 -10.82
CA ALA A 158 1.39 12.39 -10.92
C ALA A 158 2.70 12.88 -10.32
N ASP A 159 3.46 11.97 -9.71
CA ASP A 159 4.83 12.22 -9.30
C ASP A 159 5.73 12.40 -10.54
N ALA A 160 6.69 13.31 -10.47
CA ALA A 160 7.53 13.66 -11.62
C ALA A 160 8.61 12.60 -11.90
N GLU A 161 9.13 11.96 -10.86
CA GLU A 161 10.14 10.91 -10.94
C GLU A 161 9.49 9.53 -11.11
N PHE A 162 8.30 9.35 -10.54
CA PHE A 162 7.54 8.11 -10.58
C PHE A 162 6.11 8.36 -11.11
N PRO A 163 5.92 8.56 -12.43
CA PRO A 163 4.61 8.92 -13.00
C PRO A 163 3.47 7.92 -12.74
N PHE A 164 3.80 6.70 -12.33
CA PHE A 164 2.85 5.67 -11.90
C PHE A 164 2.34 5.87 -10.47
N LEU A 165 2.94 6.74 -9.66
CA LEU A 165 2.42 7.20 -8.39
C LEU A 165 1.64 8.49 -8.60
N VAL A 166 0.35 8.48 -8.26
CA VAL A 166 -0.54 9.63 -8.39
C VAL A 166 -1.07 10.03 -7.03
N THR A 167 -0.86 11.28 -6.67
CA THR A 167 -1.40 11.88 -5.45
C THR A 167 -2.78 12.50 -5.74
N LEU A 168 -3.77 12.13 -4.94
CA LEU A 168 -5.09 12.74 -4.88
C LEU A 168 -5.16 13.65 -3.65
N THR A 169 -5.10 14.96 -3.88
CA THR A 169 -5.23 15.98 -2.84
C THR A 169 -6.66 16.47 -2.76
N VAL A 170 -7.23 16.50 -1.57
CA VAL A 170 -8.58 17.03 -1.33
C VAL A 170 -8.50 18.50 -0.89
N LYS A 171 -9.15 19.40 -1.63
CA LYS A 171 -9.22 20.84 -1.30
C LYS A 171 -10.67 21.27 -1.11
N ARG A 172 -10.93 22.12 -0.11
CA ARG A 172 -12.25 22.75 0.03
C ARG A 172 -12.59 23.55 -1.22
N VAL A 173 -13.82 23.44 -1.67
CA VAL A 173 -14.38 24.34 -2.67
C VAL A 173 -14.59 25.68 -1.96
N ALA A 174 -13.90 26.73 -2.42
CA ALA A 174 -14.18 28.07 -1.92
C ALA A 174 -15.62 28.42 -2.32
N GLY A 175 -16.50 28.60 -1.34
CA GLY A 175 -17.79 29.21 -1.59
C GLY A 175 -17.56 30.62 -2.10
N LYS A 176 -18.24 31.01 -3.19
CA LYS A 176 -18.51 32.43 -3.42
C LYS A 176 -19.29 32.91 -2.19
N GLY A 177 -18.64 33.68 -1.34
CA GLY A 177 -19.33 34.64 -0.48
C GLY A 177 -19.99 35.69 -1.36
#